data_AF-A0A9E4N2F9-F1
#
_entry.id   AF-A0A9E4N2F9-F1
#
_cell.length_a   1.000
_cell.length_b   1.000
_cell.length_c   1.000
_cell.angle_alpha   90.00
_cell.angle_beta   90.00
_cell.angle_gamma   90.00
#
_symmetry.space_group_name_H-M   'P 1'
#
loop_
_entity.id
_entity.type
_entity.pdbx_description
1 polymer ?
#
loop_
_entity_poly.entity_id
_entity_poly.type
_entity_poly.pdbx_seq_one_letter_code
_entity_poly.pdbx_strand_id
1 'polypeptide(L)'
;MTDNNDDQEEELFPEKIRQIGFWISLVFSLAIVIYYVAFIFECVSPTPKDLGLSNLLLFSAACFLFFAVPWHKLGLNLKKFGPLEFEQKLEGQSEEHVKDISALENKIAQLEAAMKASGCEVKTAEVQPTSDENEMRDLIVNFLTEYEHWSFSPLRMETWGAKRPGYSKLASNSSLLRRLLRSLVSEGVLETRVSKKGNTLYCVSS
;
A
#
# COMPACT_ATOMS: atom_id res chain seq x y z
N MET A 1 -8.00 -0.83 30.16
CA MET A 1 -8.99 -0.80 29.07
C MET A 1 -8.42 -1.72 27.99
N THR A 2 -8.96 -2.93 27.91
CA THR A 2 -8.44 -4.03 27.08
C THR A 2 -8.68 -3.72 25.61
N ASP A 3 -7.57 -3.57 24.89
CA ASP A 3 -7.51 -3.48 23.44
C ASP A 3 -7.71 -4.90 22.87
N ASN A 4 -8.91 -5.14 22.32
CA ASN A 4 -9.19 -6.35 21.56
C ASN A 4 -8.51 -6.19 20.20
N ASN A 5 -7.30 -6.75 20.08
CA ASN A 5 -6.71 -7.09 18.80
C ASN A 5 -7.55 -8.21 18.16
N ASP A 6 -8.64 -7.81 17.52
CA ASP A 6 -9.29 -8.61 16.48
C ASP A 6 -8.48 -8.48 15.18
N ASP A 7 -7.25 -9.00 15.20
CA ASP A 7 -6.50 -9.41 14.01
C ASP A 7 -7.09 -10.73 13.50
N GLN A 8 -8.41 -10.74 13.26
CA GLN A 8 -8.99 -11.80 12.43
C GLN A 8 -8.66 -11.45 10.99
N GLU A 9 -7.68 -12.16 10.43
CA GLU A 9 -7.51 -12.31 8.99
C GLU A 9 -8.85 -12.78 8.41
N GLU A 10 -9.71 -11.85 8.00
CA GLU A 10 -10.96 -12.15 7.30
C GLU A 10 -10.60 -12.79 5.96
N GLU A 11 -10.53 -14.13 5.97
CA GLU A 11 -10.45 -14.95 4.77
C GLU A 11 -11.58 -14.58 3.82
N LEU A 12 -11.21 -14.10 2.63
CA LEU A 12 -12.14 -13.52 1.64
C LEU A 12 -13.23 -14.51 1.17
N PHE A 13 -13.02 -15.81 1.39
CA PHE A 13 -14.06 -16.81 1.38
C PHE A 13 -13.84 -17.71 2.59
N PRO A 14 -14.85 -17.91 3.46
CA PRO A 14 -14.77 -18.89 4.53
C PRO A 14 -14.31 -20.21 3.93
N GLU A 15 -13.39 -20.94 4.57
CA GLU A 15 -12.95 -22.27 4.11
C GLU A 15 -14.13 -23.17 3.74
N LYS A 16 -15.25 -22.98 4.45
CA LYS A 16 -16.54 -23.61 4.21
C LYS A 16 -17.07 -23.39 2.78
N ILE A 17 -16.99 -22.18 2.22
CA ILE A 17 -17.49 -21.90 0.85
C ILE A 17 -16.62 -22.60 -0.20
N ARG A 18 -15.30 -22.66 0.00
CA ARG A 18 -14.39 -23.40 -0.89
C ARG A 18 -14.64 -24.90 -0.81
N GLN A 19 -14.79 -25.45 0.39
CA GLN A 19 -15.12 -26.86 0.59
C GLN A 19 -16.49 -27.19 -0.02
N ILE A 20 -17.51 -26.36 0.22
CA ILE A 20 -18.85 -26.52 -0.36
C ILE A 20 -18.80 -26.46 -1.88
N GLY A 21 -18.08 -25.49 -2.47
CA GLY A 21 -17.90 -25.37 -3.93
C GLY A 21 -17.18 -26.57 -4.54
N PHE A 22 -16.14 -27.07 -3.86
CA PHE A 22 -15.43 -28.30 -4.27
C PHE A 22 -16.33 -29.54 -4.21
N TRP A 23 -17.07 -29.73 -3.11
CA TRP A 23 -17.99 -30.86 -2.95
C TRP A 23 -19.15 -30.80 -3.97
N ILE A 24 -19.73 -29.62 -4.20
CA ILE A 24 -20.78 -29.44 -5.23
C ILE A 24 -20.23 -29.73 -6.62
N SER A 25 -19.04 -29.23 -6.95
CA SER A 25 -18.39 -29.49 -8.24
C SER A 25 -18.03 -30.96 -8.43
N LEU A 26 -17.63 -31.66 -7.36
CA LEU A 26 -17.30 -33.08 -7.37
C LEU A 26 -18.55 -33.95 -7.51
N VAL A 27 -19.64 -33.62 -6.82
CA VAL A 27 -20.92 -34.33 -6.97
C VAL A 27 -21.49 -34.11 -8.37
N PHE A 28 -21.39 -32.90 -8.91
CA PHE A 28 -21.84 -32.58 -10.26
C PHE A 28 -21.01 -33.30 -11.33
N SER A 29 -19.68 -33.36 -11.19
CA SER A 29 -18.83 -34.10 -12.12
C SER A 29 -19.06 -35.61 -12.03
N LEU A 30 -19.24 -36.16 -10.82
CA LEU A 30 -19.57 -37.57 -10.61
C LEU A 30 -20.93 -37.94 -11.24
N ALA A 31 -21.95 -37.08 -11.10
CA ALA A 31 -23.26 -37.28 -11.71
C ALA A 31 -23.18 -37.33 -13.25
N ILE A 32 -22.34 -36.47 -13.86
CA ILE A 32 -22.09 -36.47 -15.31
C ILE A 32 -21.40 -37.77 -15.74
N VAL A 33 -20.40 -38.25 -14.98
CA VAL A 33 -19.69 -39.51 -15.28
C VAL A 33 -20.60 -40.72 -15.11
N ILE A 34 -21.43 -40.77 -14.07
CA ILE A 34 -22.42 -41.84 -13.85
C ILE A 34 -23.44 -41.86 -14.99
N TYR A 35 -23.92 -40.69 -15.42
CA TYR A 35 -24.81 -40.56 -16.57
C TYR A 35 -24.14 -41.06 -17.87
N TYR A 36 -22.87 -40.73 -18.08
CA TYR A 36 -22.09 -41.19 -19.23
C TYR A 36 -21.85 -42.71 -19.23
N VAL A 37 -21.56 -43.31 -18.07
CA VAL A 37 -21.40 -44.77 -17.94
C VAL A 37 -22.74 -45.48 -18.14
N ALA A 38 -23.83 -44.98 -17.55
CA ALA A 38 -25.18 -45.52 -17.76
C ALA A 38 -25.63 -45.43 -19.23
N PHE A 39 -25.15 -44.43 -19.96
CA PHE A 39 -25.35 -44.27 -21.40
C PHE A 39 -24.56 -45.30 -22.23
N ILE A 40 -23.30 -45.61 -21.85
CA ILE A 40 -22.48 -46.65 -22.51
C ILE A 40 -23.09 -48.05 -22.34
N PHE A 41 -23.67 -48.34 -21.18
CA PHE A 41 -24.30 -49.64 -20.88
C PHE A 41 -25.74 -49.78 -21.40
N GLU A 42 -26.19 -48.89 -22.30
CA GLU A 42 -27.50 -48.94 -22.99
C GLU A 42 -28.74 -48.98 -22.07
N CYS A 43 -28.60 -48.62 -20.79
CA CYS A 43 -29.72 -48.62 -19.85
C CYS A 43 -30.70 -47.44 -20.07
N VAL A 44 -30.39 -46.52 -20.99
CA VAL A 44 -31.16 -45.32 -21.31
C VAL A 44 -31.18 -45.13 -22.83
N SER A 45 -32.38 -45.09 -23.45
CA SER A 45 -32.53 -44.88 -24.90
C SER A 45 -31.96 -43.52 -25.34
N PRO A 46 -31.16 -43.46 -26.42
CA PRO A 46 -30.46 -42.24 -26.82
C PRO A 46 -31.33 -41.32 -27.70
N THR A 47 -31.56 -40.08 -27.26
CA THR A 47 -32.17 -38.97 -28.02
C THR A 47 -31.87 -37.64 -27.32
N PRO A 48 -31.48 -36.53 -28.00
CA PRO A 48 -30.62 -36.37 -29.15
C PRO A 48 -29.14 -36.20 -28.73
N LYS A 49 -28.24 -36.90 -29.41
CA LYS A 49 -26.87 -36.44 -29.72
C LYS A 49 -26.97 -34.98 -30.23
N ASP A 50 -26.27 -33.92 -29.80
CA ASP A 50 -24.99 -33.73 -29.14
C ASP A 50 -25.05 -32.37 -28.40
N LEU A 51 -25.89 -32.20 -27.38
CA LEU A 51 -26.18 -30.88 -26.74
C LEU A 51 -24.99 -30.21 -26.03
N GLY A 52 -23.77 -30.65 -26.33
CA GLY A 52 -22.54 -30.12 -25.77
C GLY A 52 -22.09 -30.92 -24.57
N LEU A 53 -22.30 -32.23 -24.52
CA LEU A 53 -21.78 -33.09 -23.45
C LEU A 53 -20.25 -32.91 -23.29
N SER A 54 -19.53 -32.77 -24.41
CA SER A 54 -18.12 -32.40 -24.43
C SER A 54 -17.87 -30.99 -23.86
N ASN A 55 -18.73 -30.01 -24.19
CA ASN A 55 -18.63 -28.64 -23.65
C ASN A 55 -18.99 -28.60 -22.15
N LEU A 56 -19.89 -29.45 -21.70
CA LEU A 56 -20.32 -29.57 -20.31
C LEU A 56 -19.27 -30.30 -19.47
N LEU A 57 -18.58 -31.28 -20.07
CA LEU A 57 -17.37 -31.89 -19.51
C LEU A 57 -16.20 -30.90 -19.48
N LEU A 58 -16.00 -30.11 -20.53
CA LEU A 58 -14.97 -29.07 -20.56
C LEU A 58 -15.26 -27.99 -19.53
N PHE A 59 -16.53 -27.58 -19.40
CA PHE A 59 -16.99 -26.62 -18.41
C PHE A 59 -16.85 -27.18 -16.99
N SER A 60 -17.22 -28.44 -16.75
CA SER A 60 -17.04 -29.06 -15.44
C SER A 60 -15.57 -29.26 -15.09
N ALA A 61 -14.72 -29.60 -16.07
CA ALA A 61 -13.27 -29.67 -15.89
C ALA A 61 -12.66 -28.29 -15.64
N ALA A 62 -13.12 -27.25 -16.33
CA ALA A 62 -12.67 -25.88 -16.11
C ALA A 62 -13.12 -25.36 -14.74
N CYS A 63 -14.36 -25.63 -14.32
CA CYS A 63 -14.83 -25.33 -12.96
C CYS A 63 -14.03 -26.10 -11.91
N PHE A 64 -13.77 -27.39 -12.14
CA PHE A 64 -12.96 -28.19 -11.23
C PHE A 64 -11.54 -27.66 -11.11
N LEU A 65 -10.88 -27.32 -12.23
CA LEU A 65 -9.58 -26.67 -12.23
C LEU A 65 -9.62 -25.31 -11.53
N PHE A 66 -10.66 -24.51 -11.77
CA PHE A 66 -10.86 -23.23 -11.08
C PHE A 66 -10.97 -23.45 -9.56
N PHE A 67 -11.69 -24.45 -9.07
CA PHE A 67 -11.79 -24.70 -7.63
C PHE A 67 -10.56 -25.43 -7.05
N ALA A 68 -9.86 -26.25 -7.84
CA ALA A 68 -8.67 -26.99 -7.43
C ALA A 68 -7.42 -26.09 -7.38
N VAL A 69 -7.39 -25.01 -8.16
CA VAL A 69 -6.31 -24.03 -8.12
C VAL A 69 -6.33 -23.28 -6.78
N PRO A 70 -5.26 -23.36 -5.97
CA PRO A 70 -5.17 -22.61 -4.73
C PRO A 70 -4.89 -21.13 -5.05
N TRP A 71 -5.94 -20.36 -5.36
CA TRP A 71 -5.87 -18.93 -5.66
C TRP A 71 -5.12 -18.11 -4.60
N HIS A 72 -5.16 -18.56 -3.33
CA HIS A 72 -4.40 -17.97 -2.23
C HIS A 72 -2.87 -18.05 -2.38
N LYS A 73 -2.34 -19.07 -3.08
CA LYS A 73 -0.89 -19.23 -3.34
C LYS A 73 -0.41 -18.51 -4.59
N LEU A 74 -1.32 -18.16 -5.49
CA LEU A 74 -0.99 -17.48 -6.75
C LEU A 74 -0.63 -16.01 -6.58
N GLY A 75 -0.55 -15.48 -5.35
CA GLY A 75 -0.19 -14.08 -5.10
C GLY A 75 -1.20 -13.08 -5.67
N LEU A 76 -2.29 -13.56 -6.27
CA LEU A 76 -3.48 -12.81 -6.63
C LEU A 76 -4.25 -12.53 -5.34
N ASN A 77 -3.63 -11.71 -4.50
CA ASN A 77 -4.33 -10.82 -3.61
C ASN A 77 -5.22 -9.93 -4.50
N LEU A 78 -6.38 -10.44 -4.91
CA LEU A 78 -7.61 -9.65 -5.10
C LEU A 78 -8.07 -9.06 -3.74
N LYS A 79 -7.10 -8.72 -2.88
CA LYS A 79 -7.21 -7.88 -1.72
C LYS A 79 -7.65 -6.54 -2.24
N LYS A 80 -8.96 -6.33 -2.28
CA LYS A 80 -9.62 -5.03 -2.21
C LYS A 80 -8.79 -3.89 -2.84
N PHE A 81 -8.49 -3.97 -4.13
CA PHE A 81 -8.32 -2.74 -4.91
C PHE A 81 -9.73 -2.32 -5.33
N GLY A 82 -10.57 -2.03 -4.34
CA GLY A 82 -11.81 -1.31 -4.59
C GLY A 82 -11.44 0.11 -5.06
N PRO A 83 -12.18 0.70 -6.01
CA PRO A 83 -11.92 2.06 -6.49
C PRO A 83 -11.72 3.06 -5.34
N LEU A 84 -12.47 2.89 -4.25
CA LEU A 84 -12.40 3.73 -3.03
C LEU A 84 -11.09 3.63 -2.24
N GLU A 85 -10.50 2.43 -2.06
CA GLU A 85 -9.21 2.31 -1.35
C GLU A 85 -8.04 2.75 -2.23
N PHE A 86 -8.18 2.58 -3.55
CA PHE A 86 -7.25 3.12 -4.52
C PHE A 86 -7.30 4.65 -4.50
N GLU A 87 -8.50 5.25 -4.58
CA GLU A 87 -8.70 6.69 -4.44
C GLU A 87 -8.12 7.21 -3.14
N GLN A 88 -8.38 6.58 -2.00
CA GLN A 88 -7.86 7.06 -0.72
C GLN A 88 -6.34 6.96 -0.60
N LYS A 89 -5.72 5.91 -1.17
CA LYS A 89 -4.24 5.81 -1.24
C LYS A 89 -3.67 6.83 -2.22
N LEU A 90 -4.33 7.03 -3.35
CA LEU A 90 -3.90 7.94 -4.40
C LEU A 90 -4.10 9.40 -3.98
N GLU A 91 -5.12 9.70 -3.21
CA GLU A 91 -5.39 11.01 -2.58
C GLU A 91 -4.37 11.28 -1.47
N GLY A 92 -4.11 10.33 -0.58
CA GLY A 92 -3.08 10.49 0.45
C GLY A 92 -1.68 10.70 -0.13
N GLN A 93 -1.34 9.98 -1.20
CA GLN A 93 -0.08 10.19 -1.93
C GLN A 93 -0.10 11.48 -2.74
N SER A 94 -1.19 11.81 -3.43
CA SER A 94 -1.28 13.01 -4.25
C SER A 94 -1.24 14.26 -3.39
N GLU A 95 -1.88 14.30 -2.24
CA GLU A 95 -1.81 15.44 -1.32
C GLU A 95 -0.39 15.68 -0.81
N GLU A 96 0.33 14.60 -0.45
CA GLU A 96 1.72 14.71 0.00
C GLU A 96 2.64 15.16 -1.15
N HIS A 97 2.46 14.60 -2.35
CA HIS A 97 3.23 14.97 -3.54
C HIS A 97 2.89 16.37 -4.06
N VAL A 98 1.63 16.81 -4.00
CA VAL A 98 1.20 18.16 -4.43
C VAL A 98 1.77 19.21 -3.50
N LYS A 99 1.81 18.96 -2.18
CA LYS A 99 2.50 19.84 -1.23
C LYS A 99 4.00 19.91 -1.49
N ASP A 100 4.61 18.79 -1.86
CA ASP A 100 6.04 18.74 -2.20
C ASP A 100 6.35 19.47 -3.50
N ILE A 101 5.54 19.26 -4.55
CA ILE A 101 5.70 19.92 -5.85
C ILE A 101 5.51 21.43 -5.70
N SER A 102 4.42 21.87 -5.06
CA SER A 102 4.17 23.31 -4.85
C SER A 102 5.24 24.00 -3.99
N ALA A 103 5.79 23.30 -2.98
CA ALA A 103 6.91 23.82 -2.20
C ALA A 103 8.20 23.93 -3.04
N LEU A 104 8.44 22.98 -3.94
CA LEU A 104 9.58 23.02 -4.87
C LEU A 104 9.41 24.12 -5.92
N GLU A 105 8.24 24.23 -6.54
CA GLU A 105 7.92 25.28 -7.52
C GLU A 105 8.10 26.68 -6.92
N ASN A 106 7.61 26.91 -5.69
CA ASN A 106 7.80 28.18 -5.00
C ASN A 106 9.28 28.50 -4.75
N LYS A 107 10.10 27.50 -4.41
CA LYS A 107 11.55 27.69 -4.24
C LYS A 107 12.24 27.98 -5.56
N ILE A 108 11.86 27.29 -6.64
CA ILE A 108 12.38 27.56 -7.99
C ILE A 108 12.01 28.99 -8.40
N ALA A 109 10.76 29.41 -8.22
CA ALA A 109 10.32 30.77 -8.51
C ALA A 109 11.09 31.83 -7.70
N GLN A 110 11.35 31.57 -6.42
CA GLN A 110 12.18 32.45 -5.58
C GLN A 110 13.64 32.50 -6.05
N LEU A 111 14.22 31.36 -6.40
CA LEU A 111 15.58 31.29 -6.94
C LEU A 111 15.68 31.96 -8.30
N GLU A 112 14.70 31.79 -9.19
CA GLU A 112 14.63 32.48 -10.47
C GLU A 112 14.47 33.99 -10.31
N ALA A 113 13.63 34.44 -9.37
CA ALA A 113 13.47 35.86 -9.05
C ALA A 113 14.77 36.45 -8.48
N ALA A 114 15.43 35.73 -7.57
CA ALA A 114 16.72 36.12 -7.01
C ALA A 114 17.82 36.14 -8.09
N MET A 115 17.90 35.13 -8.97
CA MET A 115 18.85 35.10 -10.08
C MET A 115 18.61 36.24 -11.07
N LYS A 116 17.34 36.54 -11.41
CA LYS A 116 16.99 37.66 -12.28
C LYS A 116 17.29 39.02 -11.63
N ALA A 117 17.11 39.14 -10.32
CA ALA A 117 17.44 40.36 -9.58
C ALA A 117 18.95 40.55 -9.35
N SER A 118 19.71 39.46 -9.22
CA SER A 118 21.13 39.49 -8.86
C SER A 118 22.11 39.39 -10.02
N GLY A 119 21.65 39.24 -11.27
CA GLY A 119 22.46 39.44 -12.48
C GLY A 119 23.90 38.93 -12.39
N CYS A 120 24.09 37.62 -12.54
CA CYS A 120 25.37 36.88 -12.65
C CYS A 120 25.86 36.14 -11.38
N GLU A 121 26.40 34.94 -11.67
CA GLU A 121 27.06 33.95 -10.80
C GLU A 121 26.22 33.24 -9.73
N VAL A 122 25.84 32.00 -10.07
CA VAL A 122 25.60 30.92 -9.10
C VAL A 122 26.92 30.64 -8.39
N LYS A 123 27.26 31.44 -7.38
CA LYS A 123 28.07 30.95 -6.29
C LYS A 123 27.18 29.96 -5.57
N THR A 124 27.52 28.68 -5.70
CA THR A 124 27.09 27.61 -4.81
C THR A 124 27.51 28.03 -3.40
N ALA A 125 26.73 28.92 -2.79
CA ALA A 125 26.87 29.25 -1.40
C ALA A 125 26.56 27.95 -0.68
N GLU A 126 27.58 27.33 -0.09
CA GLU A 126 27.38 26.43 1.03
C GLU A 126 26.53 27.23 2.03
N VAL A 127 25.22 27.00 1.99
CA VAL A 127 24.27 27.58 2.93
C VAL A 127 24.64 26.97 4.26
N GLN A 128 25.48 27.67 5.03
CA GLN A 128 25.70 27.32 6.41
C GLN A 128 24.32 27.23 7.08
N PRO A 129 24.02 26.11 7.76
CA PRO A 129 22.72 25.94 8.38
C PRO A 129 22.50 27.10 9.34
N THR A 130 21.40 27.83 9.16
CA THR A 130 21.03 28.90 10.08
C THR A 130 20.82 28.32 11.49
N SER A 131 20.99 29.13 12.54
CA SER A 131 20.79 28.69 13.93
C SER A 131 19.46 27.94 14.11
N ASP A 132 18.41 28.40 13.44
CA ASP A 132 17.07 27.80 13.45
C ASP A 132 17.03 26.40 12.79
N GLU A 133 17.86 26.14 11.79
CA GLU A 133 17.95 24.82 11.14
C GLU A 133 18.58 23.78 12.07
N ASN A 134 19.62 24.16 12.80
CA ASN A 134 20.28 23.27 13.76
C ASN A 134 19.35 22.95 14.94
N GLU A 135 18.65 23.94 15.48
CA GLU A 135 17.63 23.70 16.52
C GLU A 135 16.52 22.75 16.04
N MET A 136 16.05 22.91 14.81
CA MET A 136 15.03 22.03 14.26
C MET A 136 15.58 20.61 14.02
N ARG A 137 16.83 20.47 13.58
CA ARG A 137 17.49 19.16 13.43
C ARG A 137 17.51 18.40 14.73
N ASP A 138 17.99 19.04 15.80
CA ASP A 138 18.06 18.43 17.13
C ASP A 138 16.66 18.06 17.62
N LEU A 139 15.66 18.91 17.37
CA LEU A 139 14.27 18.64 17.72
C LEU A 139 13.69 17.42 16.97
N ILE A 140 14.00 17.26 15.68
CA ILE A 140 13.59 16.09 14.87
C ILE A 140 14.25 14.81 15.41
N VAL A 141 15.55 14.86 15.68
CA VAL A 141 16.27 13.69 16.20
C VAL A 141 15.73 13.32 17.57
N ASN A 142 15.58 14.29 18.48
CA ASN A 142 15.02 14.04 19.81
C ASN A 142 13.61 13.45 19.74
N PHE A 143 12.75 13.96 18.85
CA PHE A 143 11.42 13.42 18.63
C PHE A 143 11.47 11.95 18.16
N LEU A 144 12.28 11.64 17.15
CA LEU A 144 12.35 10.29 16.61
C LEU A 144 13.03 9.31 17.58
N THR A 145 13.94 9.78 18.43
CA THR A 145 14.54 8.98 19.50
C THR A 145 13.54 8.72 20.63
N GLU A 146 12.76 9.72 21.05
CA GLU A 146 11.72 9.56 22.09
C GLU A 146 10.65 8.54 21.65
N TYR A 147 10.33 8.50 20.36
CA TYR A 147 9.36 7.59 19.77
C TYR A 147 10.02 6.56 18.84
N GLU A 148 11.20 6.03 19.20
CA GLU A 148 12.01 5.15 18.34
C GLU A 148 11.29 3.89 17.87
N HIS A 149 10.30 3.43 18.66
CA HIS A 149 9.51 2.24 18.36
C HIS A 149 8.58 2.45 17.15
N TRP A 150 8.32 3.70 16.75
CA TRP A 150 7.42 4.06 15.67
C TRP A 150 8.17 4.74 14.53
N SER A 151 7.69 4.51 13.29
CA SER A 151 8.17 5.23 12.12
C SER A 151 7.13 6.27 11.69
N PHE A 152 7.58 7.47 11.36
CA PHE A 152 6.69 8.61 11.11
C PHE A 152 6.85 9.15 9.69
N SER A 153 5.73 9.51 9.05
CA SER A 153 5.76 10.35 7.85
C SER A 153 5.89 11.83 8.24
N PRO A 154 6.38 12.71 7.35
CA PRO A 154 6.46 14.15 7.61
C PRO A 154 5.09 14.73 8.01
N LEU A 155 4.02 14.32 7.31
CA LEU A 155 2.66 14.73 7.63
C LEU A 155 2.23 14.30 9.05
N ARG A 156 2.64 13.10 9.49
CA ARG A 156 2.32 12.61 10.83
C ARG A 156 3.11 13.38 11.90
N MET A 157 4.35 13.77 11.62
CA MET A 157 5.13 14.64 12.50
C MET A 157 4.49 16.02 12.63
N GLU A 158 3.98 16.59 11.53
CA GLU A 158 3.29 17.88 11.51
C GLU A 158 1.95 17.85 12.28
N THR A 159 1.16 16.80 12.09
CA THR A 159 -0.22 16.76 12.61
C THR A 159 -0.31 16.19 14.01
N TRP A 160 0.40 15.09 14.27
CA TRP A 160 0.39 14.39 15.55
C TRP A 160 1.59 14.78 16.40
N GLY A 161 2.78 14.87 15.80
CA GLY A 161 4.00 15.26 16.49
C GLY A 161 3.92 16.68 17.06
N ALA A 162 3.40 17.64 16.29
CA ALA A 162 3.27 19.02 16.75
C ALA A 162 2.26 19.23 17.90
N LYS A 163 1.39 18.25 18.17
CA LYS A 163 0.49 18.27 19.32
C LYS A 163 1.16 17.80 20.61
N ARG A 164 2.38 17.25 20.53
CA ARG A 164 3.15 16.78 21.68
C ARG A 164 3.83 17.96 22.38
N PRO A 165 3.92 17.93 23.72
CA PRO A 165 4.58 19.00 24.47
C PRO A 165 6.05 19.11 24.04
N GLY A 166 6.51 20.32 23.71
CA GLY A 166 7.88 20.57 23.26
C GLY A 166 8.11 20.47 21.74
N TYR A 167 7.15 19.94 20.97
CA TYR A 167 7.31 19.66 19.54
C TYR A 167 6.44 20.53 18.62
N SER A 168 5.80 21.57 19.14
CA SER A 168 4.89 22.45 18.37
C SER A 168 5.56 23.10 17.14
N LYS A 169 6.88 23.32 17.20
CA LYS A 169 7.67 23.85 16.08
C LYS A 169 7.65 22.95 14.83
N LEU A 170 7.33 21.65 14.95
CA LEU A 170 7.25 20.71 13.81
C LEU A 170 6.18 21.11 12.80
N ALA A 171 5.08 21.75 13.22
CA ALA A 171 4.02 22.19 12.31
C ALA A 171 4.36 23.49 11.56
N SER A 172 5.31 24.28 12.07
CA SER A 172 5.54 25.65 11.61
C SER A 172 6.20 25.72 10.23
N ASN A 173 6.98 24.70 9.86
CA ASN A 173 7.86 24.78 8.69
C ASN A 173 8.01 23.43 7.97
N SER A 174 6.91 23.01 7.34
CA SER A 174 6.77 21.76 6.58
C SER A 174 7.89 21.53 5.54
N SER A 175 8.27 22.58 4.80
CA SER A 175 9.30 22.49 3.76
C SER A 175 10.72 22.30 4.34
N LEU A 176 10.99 22.90 5.50
CA LEU A 176 12.26 22.78 6.21
C LEU A 176 12.35 21.40 6.86
N LEU A 177 11.28 20.93 7.51
CA LEU A 177 11.17 19.59 8.08
C LEU A 177 11.52 18.51 7.05
N ARG A 178 10.86 18.52 5.88
CA ARG A 178 11.14 17.52 4.83
C ARG A 178 12.57 17.59 4.30
N ARG A 179 13.13 18.80 4.14
CA ARG A 179 14.53 18.96 3.72
C ARG A 179 15.48 18.38 4.77
N LEU A 180 15.28 18.70 6.05
CA LEU A 180 16.12 18.22 7.14
C LEU A 180 16.02 16.70 7.29
N LEU A 181 14.84 16.11 7.17
CA LEU A 181 14.66 14.66 7.17
C LEU A 181 15.48 13.99 6.05
N ARG A 182 15.43 14.52 4.82
CA ARG A 182 16.25 14.01 3.71
C ARG A 182 17.75 14.17 3.98
N SER A 183 18.15 15.30 4.55
CA SER A 183 19.55 15.57 4.91
C SER A 183 20.05 14.60 5.99
N LEU A 184 19.26 14.36 7.04
CA LEU A 184 19.60 13.45 8.13
C LEU A 184 19.66 11.99 7.66
N VAL A 185 18.84 11.61 6.66
CA VAL A 185 18.96 10.31 6.00
C VAL A 185 20.25 10.22 5.19
N SER A 186 20.63 11.26 4.44
CA SER A 186 21.89 11.26 3.69
C SER A 186 23.13 11.24 4.58
N GLU A 187 23.01 11.78 5.80
CA GLU A 187 24.04 11.76 6.84
C GLU A 187 24.07 10.43 7.62
N GLY A 188 23.15 9.50 7.36
CA GLY A 188 23.08 8.19 8.02
C GLY A 188 22.52 8.22 9.45
N VAL A 189 21.99 9.36 9.91
CA VAL A 189 21.39 9.52 11.23
C VAL A 189 20.00 8.87 11.30
N LEU A 190 19.26 8.94 10.19
CA LEU A 190 17.92 8.38 10.05
C LEU A 190 17.87 7.32 8.95
N GLU A 191 17.00 6.33 9.13
CA GLU A 191 16.63 5.36 8.11
C GLU A 191 15.25 5.67 7.51
N THR A 192 15.04 5.23 6.27
CA THR A 192 13.74 5.30 5.61
C THR A 192 13.11 3.92 5.49
N ARG A 193 11.79 3.87 5.68
CA ARG A 193 10.96 2.68 5.49
C ARG A 193 9.74 3.04 4.65
N VAL A 194 9.20 2.07 3.94
CA VAL A 194 7.99 2.26 3.14
C VAL A 194 6.80 1.69 3.89
N SER A 195 5.77 2.50 4.12
CA SER A 195 4.53 2.04 4.77
C SER A 195 3.74 1.10 3.85
N LYS A 196 2.79 0.34 4.41
CA LYS A 196 1.82 -0.47 3.64
C LYS A 196 0.99 0.36 2.63
N LYS A 197 0.92 1.68 2.81
CA LYS A 197 0.23 2.64 1.93
C LYS A 197 1.17 3.31 0.91
N GLY A 198 2.46 3.00 0.92
CA GLY A 198 3.45 3.58 -0.01
C GLY A 198 4.12 4.87 0.47
N ASN A 199 3.72 5.42 1.63
CA ASN A 199 4.33 6.64 2.17
C ASN A 199 5.73 6.35 2.75
N THR A 200 6.63 7.32 2.61
CA THR A 200 7.97 7.26 3.22
C THR A 200 7.86 7.56 4.72
N LEU A 201 8.39 6.66 5.53
CA LEU A 201 8.47 6.77 6.98
C LEU A 201 9.94 6.93 7.38
N TYR A 202 10.18 7.73 8.40
CA TYR A 202 11.50 8.00 8.96
C TYR A 202 11.58 7.42 10.37
N CYS A 203 12.72 6.82 10.71
CA CYS A 203 13.07 6.35 12.05
C CYS A 203 14.56 6.56 12.31
N VAL A 204 14.97 6.51 13.59
CA VAL A 204 16.39 6.62 13.95
C VAL A 204 17.14 5.38 13.45
N SER A 205 18.34 5.60 12.91
CA SER A 205 19.25 4.52 12.53
C SER A 205 19.74 3.82 13.79
N SER A 206 19.48 2.51 13.90
CA SER A 206 19.82 1.71 15.09
C SER A 206 21.22 1.12 15.02
#